data_AF-A0AA91EHC8-F1
#
_entry.id   AF-A0AA91EHC8-F1
#
_cell.length_a   1.000
_cell.length_b   1.000
_cell.length_c   1.000
_cell.angle_alpha   90.00
_cell.angle_beta   90.00
_cell.angle_gamma   90.00
#
_symmetry.space_group_name_H-M   'P 1'
#
loop_
_entity.id
_entity.type
_entity.pdbx_description
1 polymer ?
#
loop_
_entity_poly.entity_id
_entity_poly.type
_entity_poly.pdbx_seq_one_letter_code
_entity_poly.pdbx_strand_id
1 'polypeptide(L)'
;MSEQNNGLQMAVNNLATEMRRANYLNSIGIGGGNTKRPTLYHEFGYPRTITFNDFYNMYRRNAAGFAVVHRLLDGCWQDYPIIVDGDEAQEAEKNKRLGKERYQIYEEVVAKGEGRRSP
;
A
#
# COMPACT_ATOMS: atom_id res chain seq x y z
N MET A 1 -27.33 -36.52 -15.07
CA MET A 1 -26.22 -36.03 -15.92
C MET A 1 -26.52 -34.68 -16.60
N SER A 2 -27.78 -34.31 -16.84
CA SER A 2 -28.14 -33.01 -17.47
C SER A 2 -28.15 -31.80 -16.52
N GLU A 3 -28.54 -31.98 -15.25
CA GLU A 3 -28.67 -30.86 -14.30
C GLU A 3 -27.33 -30.25 -13.85
N GLN A 4 -26.30 -31.08 -13.63
CA GLN A 4 -24.94 -30.60 -13.34
C GLN A 4 -24.35 -29.74 -14.48
N ASN A 5 -24.70 -30.05 -15.73
CA ASN A 5 -24.26 -29.26 -16.89
C ASN A 5 -24.92 -27.87 -16.93
N ASN A 6 -26.16 -27.73 -16.46
CA ASN A 6 -26.87 -26.45 -16.44
C ASN A 6 -26.29 -25.49 -15.38
N GLY A 7 -25.99 -26.00 -14.18
CA GLY A 7 -25.34 -25.23 -13.11
C GLY A 7 -23.94 -24.75 -13.50
N LEU A 8 -23.16 -25.60 -14.17
CA LEU A 8 -21.84 -25.23 -14.70
C LEU A 8 -21.93 -24.16 -15.79
N GLN A 9 -22.89 -24.29 -16.72
CA GLN A 9 -23.12 -23.26 -17.74
C GLN A 9 -23.50 -21.91 -17.13
N MET A 10 -24.36 -21.90 -16.10
CA MET A 10 -24.70 -20.68 -15.38
C MET A 10 -23.49 -20.07 -14.66
N ALA A 11 -22.66 -20.89 -14.00
CA ALA A 11 -21.44 -20.41 -13.32
C ALA A 11 -20.44 -19.80 -14.30
N VAL A 12 -20.23 -20.42 -15.47
CA VAL A 12 -19.36 -19.89 -16.53
C VAL A 12 -19.91 -18.59 -17.11
N ASN A 13 -21.22 -18.50 -17.32
CA ASN A 13 -21.87 -17.27 -17.81
C ASN A 13 -21.79 -16.13 -16.79
N ASN A 14 -21.96 -16.42 -15.51
CA ASN A 14 -21.80 -15.45 -14.43
C ASN A 14 -20.35 -14.98 -14.35
N LEU A 15 -19.38 -15.90 -14.34
CA LEU A 15 -17.95 -15.56 -14.33
C LEU A 15 -17.56 -14.69 -15.54
N ALA A 16 -17.99 -15.06 -16.74
CA ALA A 16 -17.73 -14.27 -17.95
C ALA A 16 -18.34 -12.86 -17.86
N THR A 17 -19.49 -12.72 -17.20
CA THR A 17 -20.16 -11.43 -17.00
C THR A 17 -19.46 -10.59 -15.93
N GLU A 18 -18.99 -11.20 -14.84
CA GLU A 18 -18.20 -10.53 -13.81
C GLU A 18 -16.83 -10.09 -14.31
N MET A 19 -16.13 -10.93 -15.08
CA MET A 19 -14.86 -10.56 -15.71
C MET A 19 -15.02 -9.37 -16.67
N ARG A 20 -16.10 -9.35 -17.47
CA ARG A 20 -16.42 -8.19 -18.33
C ARG A 20 -16.70 -6.93 -17.51
N ARG A 21 -17.44 -7.05 -16.40
CA ARG A 21 -17.71 -5.94 -15.47
C ARG A 21 -16.42 -5.42 -14.83
N ALA A 22 -15.56 -6.29 -14.34
CA ALA A 22 -14.28 -5.92 -13.73
C ALA A 22 -13.38 -5.18 -14.72
N ASN A 23 -13.27 -5.69 -15.96
CA ASN A 23 -12.53 -5.04 -17.03
C ASN A 23 -13.12 -3.68 -17.41
N TYR A 24 -14.46 -3.58 -17.47
CA TYR A 24 -15.13 -2.31 -17.73
C TYR A 24 -14.87 -1.29 -16.63
N LEU A 25 -15.03 -1.66 -15.35
CA LEU A 25 -14.75 -0.81 -14.19
C LEU A 25 -13.31 -0.31 -14.18
N ASN A 26 -12.36 -1.19 -14.50
CA ASN A 26 -10.95 -0.83 -14.65
C ASN A 26 -10.74 0.16 -15.82
N SER A 27 -11.43 -0.08 -16.95
CA SER A 27 -11.36 0.79 -18.14
C SER A 27 -11.98 2.16 -17.97
N ILE A 28 -12.94 2.35 -17.05
CA ILE A 28 -13.53 3.67 -16.74
C ILE A 28 -12.81 4.37 -15.58
N GLY A 29 -11.67 3.82 -15.13
CA GLY A 29 -10.83 4.43 -14.12
C GLY A 29 -11.42 4.42 -12.70
N ILE A 30 -12.45 3.60 -12.43
CA ILE A 30 -12.93 3.41 -11.05
C ILE A 30 -11.88 2.57 -10.31
N GLY A 31 -11.02 3.26 -9.56
CA GLY A 31 -9.86 2.71 -8.85
C GLY A 31 -8.52 3.36 -9.20
N GLY A 32 -8.48 4.20 -10.24
CA GLY A 32 -7.33 5.02 -10.61
C GLY A 32 -7.59 6.50 -10.34
N GLY A 33 -6.56 7.26 -9.97
CA GLY A 33 -6.69 8.70 -9.67
C GLY A 33 -7.10 9.58 -10.86
N ASN A 34 -7.19 9.03 -12.09
CA ASN A 34 -7.56 9.77 -13.30
C ASN A 34 -8.76 9.14 -14.03
N THR A 35 -9.96 9.63 -13.72
CA THR A 35 -11.23 9.19 -14.32
C THR A 35 -11.43 9.67 -15.76
N LYS A 36 -10.73 10.72 -16.21
CA LYS A 36 -10.88 11.27 -17.59
C LYS A 36 -10.01 10.54 -18.61
N ARG A 37 -8.86 10.02 -18.18
CA ARG A 37 -7.91 9.28 -19.03
C ARG A 37 -7.46 8.00 -18.31
N PRO A 38 -8.27 6.93 -18.37
CA PRO A 38 -8.02 5.69 -17.64
C PRO A 38 -6.76 4.95 -18.13
N THR A 39 -6.40 5.13 -19.40
CA THR A 39 -5.24 4.52 -20.06
C THR A 39 -3.99 5.41 -20.07
N LEU A 40 -4.00 6.56 -19.39
CA LEU A 40 -2.96 7.59 -19.52
C LEU A 40 -1.54 7.06 -19.33
N TYR A 41 -1.30 6.30 -18.26
CA TYR A 41 0.03 5.78 -17.96
C TYR A 41 0.49 4.78 -19.01
N HIS A 42 -0.44 3.99 -19.56
CA HIS A 42 -0.14 3.06 -20.65
C HIS A 42 0.22 3.79 -21.94
N GLU A 43 -0.47 4.90 -22.26
CA GLU A 43 -0.18 5.74 -23.43
C GLU A 43 1.21 6.36 -23.36
N PHE A 44 1.70 6.72 -22.17
CA PHE A 44 3.06 7.20 -21.95
C PHE A 44 4.12 6.08 -21.89
N GLY A 45 3.70 4.81 -22.00
CA GLY A 45 4.60 3.66 -21.97
C GLY A 45 5.00 3.19 -20.57
N TYR A 46 4.32 3.65 -19.52
CA TYR A 46 4.54 3.11 -18.17
C TYR A 46 3.97 1.69 -18.05
N PRO A 47 4.67 0.79 -17.34
CA PRO A 47 4.22 -0.59 -17.15
C PRO A 47 2.94 -0.63 -16.30
N ARG A 48 2.01 -1.53 -16.65
CA ARG A 48 0.78 -1.75 -15.85
C ARG A 48 1.03 -2.49 -14.54
N THR A 49 2.07 -3.31 -14.51
CA THR A 49 2.42 -4.13 -13.35
C THR A 49 3.84 -3.75 -12.95
N ILE A 50 3.98 -3.21 -11.74
CA ILE A 50 5.27 -2.77 -11.23
C ILE A 50 5.96 -3.96 -10.58
N THR A 51 7.21 -4.21 -10.96
CA THR A 51 8.04 -5.27 -10.39
C THR A 51 9.00 -4.72 -9.34
N PHE A 52 9.60 -5.62 -8.55
CA PHE A 52 10.63 -5.22 -7.59
C PHE A 52 11.78 -4.43 -8.24
N ASN A 53 12.20 -4.83 -9.44
CA ASN A 53 13.29 -4.16 -10.16
C ASN A 53 12.95 -2.70 -10.50
N ASP A 54 11.68 -2.39 -10.78
CA ASP A 54 11.24 -1.02 -11.05
C ASP A 54 11.37 -0.14 -9.80
N PHE A 55 10.93 -0.67 -8.64
CA PHE A 55 11.10 0.01 -7.35
C PHE A 55 12.58 0.15 -6.98
N TYR A 56 13.39 -0.88 -7.20
CA TYR A 56 14.83 -0.83 -6.93
C TYR A 56 15.56 0.18 -7.82
N ASN A 57 15.20 0.26 -9.10
CA ASN A 57 15.73 1.26 -10.02
C ASN A 57 15.32 2.68 -9.61
N MET A 58 14.07 2.86 -9.15
CA MET A 58 13.59 4.12 -8.61
C MET A 58 14.38 4.52 -7.35
N TYR A 59 14.61 3.59 -6.43
CA TYR A 59 15.44 3.81 -5.24
C TYR A 59 16.86 4.25 -5.62
N ARG A 60 17.48 3.62 -6.63
CA ARG A 60 18.85 3.95 -7.05
C ARG A 60 19.00 5.26 -7.80
N ARG A 61 17.99 5.65 -8.59
CA ARG A 61 18.09 6.79 -9.53
C ARG A 61 17.35 8.04 -9.08
N ASN A 62 16.31 7.91 -8.26
CA ASN A 62 15.43 9.02 -7.88
C ASN A 62 15.54 9.30 -6.38
N ALA A 63 15.80 10.56 -6.04
CA ALA A 63 15.93 11.03 -4.66
C ALA A 63 14.69 10.73 -3.82
N ALA A 64 13.49 10.70 -4.42
CA ALA A 64 12.25 10.39 -3.68
C ALA A 64 12.21 8.92 -3.21
N GLY A 65 12.57 7.97 -4.08
CA GLY A 65 12.61 6.56 -3.72
C GLY A 65 13.67 6.27 -2.67
N PHE A 66 14.85 6.91 -2.81
CA PHE A 66 15.93 6.84 -1.82
C PHE A 66 15.50 7.41 -0.47
N ALA A 67 14.94 8.63 -0.46
CA ALA A 67 14.57 9.34 0.77
C ALA A 67 13.49 8.60 1.58
N VAL A 68 12.49 8.00 0.93
CA VAL A 68 11.44 7.25 1.65
C VAL A 68 12.02 6.04 2.37
N VAL A 69 12.89 5.27 1.71
CA VAL A 69 13.53 4.10 2.33
C VAL A 69 14.46 4.53 3.46
N HIS A 70 15.30 5.53 3.23
CA HIS A 70 16.25 5.99 4.24
C HIS A 70 15.58 6.67 5.44
N ARG A 71 14.50 7.43 5.23
CA ARG A 71 13.71 7.99 6.34
C ARG A 71 13.21 6.92 7.31
N LEU A 72 12.81 5.76 6.78
CA LEU A 72 12.37 4.63 7.60
C LEU A 72 13.56 3.98 8.34
N LEU A 73 14.70 3.80 7.66
CA LEU A 73 15.90 3.23 8.26
C LEU A 73 16.49 4.12 9.35
N ASP A 74 16.55 5.43 9.12
CA ASP A 74 17.07 6.42 10.06
C ASP A 74 16.22 6.48 11.34
N GLY A 75 14.93 6.11 11.25
CA GLY A 75 14.01 6.00 12.38
C GLY A 75 14.00 4.65 13.10
N CYS A 76 14.60 3.61 12.51
CA CYS A 76 14.46 2.21 12.97
C CYS A 76 15.07 1.94 14.36
N TRP A 77 15.96 2.82 14.84
CA TRP A 77 16.66 2.64 16.11
C TRP A 77 16.80 3.96 16.89
N GLN A 78 15.95 4.94 16.60
CA GLN A 78 15.92 6.17 17.39
C GLN A 78 15.43 5.92 18.82
N ASP A 79 14.67 4.84 19.03
CA ASP A 79 14.11 4.47 20.32
C ASP A 79 14.70 3.15 20.81
N TYR A 80 14.83 3.04 22.13
CA TYR A 80 15.29 1.82 22.76
C TYR A 80 14.32 0.66 22.45
N PRO A 81 14.83 -0.53 22.10
CA PRO A 81 13.97 -1.69 21.92
C PRO A 81 13.28 -2.02 23.24
N ILE A 82 11.95 -2.11 23.20
CA ILE A 82 11.15 -2.51 24.36
C ILE A 82 10.99 -4.03 24.27
N ILE A 83 11.55 -4.74 25.24
CA ILE A 83 11.28 -6.17 25.41
C ILE A 83 9.88 -6.24 26.01
N VAL A 84 8.94 -6.79 25.26
CA VAL A 84 7.61 -7.09 25.75
C VAL A 84 7.59 -8.58 26.05
N ASP A 85 7.17 -8.92 27.25
CA ASP A 85 6.98 -10.31 27.70
C ASP A 85 5.49 -10.67 27.50
N GLY A 86 5.20 -11.72 26.72
CA GLY A 86 3.84 -12.20 26.48
C GLY A 86 3.68 -13.07 25.21
N ASP A 87 2.45 -13.52 24.96
CA ASP A 87 2.05 -14.23 23.74
C ASP A 87 2.06 -13.29 22.51
N GLU A 88 2.42 -13.82 21.33
CA GLU A 88 2.58 -13.06 20.06
C GLU A 88 1.35 -12.21 19.68
N ALA A 89 0.15 -12.58 20.12
CA ALA A 89 -1.07 -11.82 19.87
C ALA A 89 -1.15 -10.52 20.71
N GLN A 90 -0.65 -10.54 21.95
CA GLN A 90 -0.64 -9.37 22.84
C GLN A 90 0.46 -8.38 22.45
N GLU A 91 1.57 -8.89 21.92
CA GLU A 91 2.68 -8.12 21.34
C GLU A 91 2.21 -7.14 20.24
N ALA A 92 1.45 -7.64 19.27
CA ALA A 92 1.02 -6.84 18.11
C ALA A 92 0.04 -5.72 18.50
N GLU A 93 -0.88 -5.98 19.43
CA GLU A 93 -1.83 -4.98 19.92
C GLU A 93 -1.10 -3.88 20.71
N LYS A 94 -0.19 -4.27 21.60
CA LYS A 94 0.57 -3.34 22.45
C LYS A 94 1.51 -2.47 21.61
N ASN A 95 2.19 -3.05 20.62
CA ASN A 95 3.04 -2.30 19.69
C ASN A 95 2.25 -1.31 18.83
N LYS A 96 1.04 -1.69 18.36
CA LYS A 96 0.16 -0.78 17.62
C LYS A 96 -0.34 0.39 18.49
N ARG A 97 -0.68 0.12 19.75
CA ARG A 97 -1.12 1.14 20.72
C ARG A 97 0.01 2.12 21.05
N LEU A 98 1.18 1.60 21.43
CA LEU A 98 2.38 2.39 21.73
C LEU A 98 2.83 3.23 20.54
N GLY A 99 2.79 2.66 19.33
CA GLY A 99 3.10 3.40 18.10
C GLY A 99 2.17 4.61 17.92
N LYS A 100 0.86 4.42 18.09
CA LYS A 100 -0.15 5.49 17.98
C LYS A 100 0.09 6.63 18.99
N GLU A 101 0.35 6.29 20.24
CA GLU A 101 0.61 7.26 21.30
C GLU A 101 1.90 8.06 21.04
N ARG A 102 2.96 7.40 20.55
CA ARG A 102 4.19 8.10 20.14
C ARG A 102 3.92 9.13 19.04
N TYR A 103 3.21 8.78 17.96
CA TYR A 103 2.91 9.72 16.87
C TYR A 103 2.13 10.95 17.36
N GLN A 104 1.17 10.76 18.27
CA GLN A 104 0.40 11.87 18.84
C GLN A 104 1.31 12.85 19.61
N ILE A 105 2.25 12.33 20.40
CA ILE A 105 3.22 13.14 21.14
C ILE A 105 4.16 13.89 20.17
N TYR A 106 4.64 13.24 19.10
CA TYR A 106 5.47 13.90 18.09
C TYR A 106 4.75 15.06 17.42
N GLU A 107 3.49 14.89 17.01
CA GLU A 107 2.68 15.96 16.41
C GLU A 107 2.48 17.13 17.40
N GLU A 108 2.22 16.86 18.68
CA GLU A 108 2.11 17.91 19.69
C GLU A 108 3.41 18.67 19.93
N VAL A 109 4.55 17.97 19.97
CA VAL A 109 5.89 18.58 20.14
C VAL A 109 6.29 19.40 18.91
N VAL A 110 5.95 18.92 17.70
CA VAL A 110 6.16 19.67 16.45
C VAL A 110 5.24 20.89 16.39
N ALA A 111 3.96 20.75 16.78
CA ALA A 111 2.99 21.86 16.82
C ALA A 111 3.36 22.96 17.82
N LYS A 112 4.03 22.60 18.93
CA LYS A 112 4.54 23.55 19.93
C LYS A 112 5.85 24.25 19.50
N GLY A 113 6.46 23.85 18.38
CA GLY A 113 7.71 24.43 17.90
C GLY A 113 8.94 24.11 18.76
N GLU A 114 8.80 23.17 19.71
CA GLU A 114 9.86 22.75 20.64
C GLU A 114 10.71 21.59 20.06
N GLY A 115 10.23 20.95 19.00
CA GLY A 115 10.95 19.90 18.30
C GLY A 115 12.09 20.47 17.44
N ARG A 116 13.34 20.15 17.80
CA ARG A 116 14.47 20.26 16.86
C ARG A 116 14.13 19.42 15.63
N ARG A 117 14.05 20.04 14.45
CA ARG A 117 14.29 19.31 13.20
C ARG A 117 15.74 18.83 13.28
N SER A 118 15.91 17.54 13.60
CA SER A 118 17.20 16.86 13.40
C SER A 118 17.63 17.08 11.94
N PRO A 119 18.92 17.34 11.68
CA PRO A 119 19.45 17.52 10.31
C PRO A 119 19.05 16.39 9.36
#